data_AF-A0A7K1USC7-F1
#
_entry.id   AF-A0A7K1USC7-F1
#
_cell.length_a   1.000
_cell.length_b   1.000
_cell.length_c   1.000
_cell.angle_alpha   90.00
_cell.angle_beta   90.00
_cell.angle_gamma   90.00
#
_symmetry.space_group_name_H-M   'P 1'
#
loop_
_entity.id
_entity.type
_entity.pdbx_description
1 polymer ?
#
loop_
_entity_poly.entity_id
_entity_poly.type
_entity_poly.pdbx_seq_one_letter_code
_entity_poly.pdbx_strand_id
1 'polypeptide(L)'
;MHTTIAHTDPFDSGHAGTRLMRAESVIRGLGIVQIVYGLLPMYFLVEGLVPGDRLVTATLSAVGVVLIGHGIGTIAAARKLFSDESTLLVEVALDGLLVLIALVLLLSEWRHLTTATGLVILAALVVFAASALITALTRVWV
;
A
#
# COMPACT_ATOMS: atom_id res chain seq x y z
N MET A 1 4.63 57.71 -9.50
CA MET A 1 5.36 56.72 -8.67
C MET A 1 4.31 55.98 -7.85
N HIS A 2 3.91 54.78 -8.28
CA HIS A 2 2.91 53.96 -7.60
C HIS A 2 3.63 52.70 -7.11
N THR A 3 3.96 52.65 -5.83
CA THR A 3 4.57 51.50 -5.17
C THR A 3 3.45 50.56 -4.74
N THR A 4 3.23 49.50 -5.51
CA THR A 4 2.33 48.40 -5.12
C THR A 4 3.09 47.50 -4.15
N ILE A 5 2.75 47.60 -2.87
CA ILE A 5 3.25 46.68 -1.83
C ILE A 5 2.50 45.36 -2.03
N ALA A 6 3.23 44.32 -2.43
CA ALA A 6 2.71 42.95 -2.48
C ALA A 6 2.34 42.52 -1.05
N HIS A 7 1.04 42.48 -0.78
CA HIS A 7 0.49 41.88 0.43
C HIS A 7 0.61 40.36 0.27
N THR A 8 1.69 39.78 0.80
CA THR A 8 1.76 38.33 0.98
C THR A 8 0.94 37.99 2.20
N ASP A 9 -0.21 37.36 2.00
CA ASP A 9 -1.09 36.90 3.07
C ASP A 9 -0.36 35.87 3.95
N PRO A 10 -0.20 36.09 5.27
CA PRO A 10 0.47 35.15 6.17
C PRO A 10 -0.36 33.88 6.47
N PHE A 11 -1.54 33.71 5.86
CA PHE A 11 -2.49 32.63 6.16
C PHE A 11 -2.38 31.39 5.26
N ASP A 12 -1.59 31.43 4.19
CA ASP A 12 -1.54 30.35 3.19
C ASP A 12 -0.55 29.22 3.56
N SER A 13 0.48 29.52 4.35
CA SER A 13 1.53 28.55 4.71
C SER A 13 1.07 27.52 5.76
N GLY A 14 0.17 27.89 6.66
CA GLY A 14 -0.35 26.99 7.70
C GLY A 14 -1.30 25.91 7.17
N HIS A 15 -2.12 26.25 6.16
CA HIS A 15 -3.05 25.31 5.54
C HIS A 15 -2.34 24.32 4.61
N ALA A 16 -1.32 24.78 3.88
CA ALA A 16 -0.49 23.91 3.04
C ALA A 16 0.34 22.92 3.88
N GLY A 17 0.96 23.38 4.97
CA GLY A 17 1.77 22.53 5.85
C GLY A 17 0.96 21.44 6.58
N THR A 18 -0.26 21.77 7.01
CA THR A 18 -1.16 20.79 7.67
C THR A 18 -1.73 19.76 6.71
N ARG A 19 -2.01 20.14 5.45
CA ARG A 19 -2.42 19.20 4.39
C ARG A 19 -1.31 18.22 4.03
N LEU A 20 -0.08 18.72 3.88
CA LEU A 20 1.11 17.90 3.62
C LEU A 20 1.34 16.86 4.73
N MET A 21 1.27 17.27 6.00
CA MET A 21 1.41 16.36 7.14
C MET A 21 0.32 15.28 7.17
N ARG A 22 -0.94 15.64 6.87
CA ARG A 22 -2.04 14.68 6.83
C ARG A 22 -1.88 13.67 5.70
N ALA A 23 -1.53 14.12 4.51
CA ALA A 23 -1.35 13.23 3.36
C ALA A 23 -0.13 12.30 3.55
N GLU A 24 0.98 12.82 4.06
CA GLU A 24 2.14 12.00 4.45
C GLU A 24 1.75 10.94 5.48
N SER A 25 0.94 11.30 6.49
CA SER A 25 0.46 10.35 7.50
C SER A 25 -0.45 9.28 6.90
N VAL A 26 -1.29 9.61 5.92
CA VAL A 26 -2.18 8.65 5.24
C VAL A 26 -1.36 7.65 4.43
N ILE A 27 -0.36 8.11 3.67
CA ILE A 27 0.52 7.22 2.88
C ILE A 27 1.36 6.32 3.80
N ARG A 28 1.87 6.85 4.91
CA ARG A 28 2.53 6.01 5.93
C ARG A 28 1.57 4.99 6.53
N GLY A 29 0.31 5.36 6.75
CA GLY A 29 -0.75 4.46 7.19
C GLY A 29 -0.97 3.30 6.21
N LEU A 30 -0.97 3.56 4.91
CA LEU A 30 -1.04 2.53 3.87
C LEU A 30 0.13 1.55 3.97
N GLY A 31 1.37 2.05 4.10
CA GLY A 31 2.53 1.17 4.26
C GLY A 31 2.49 0.34 5.54
N ILE A 32 1.95 0.86 6.64
CA ILE A 32 1.70 0.08 7.86
C ILE A 32 0.70 -1.05 7.59
N VAL A 33 -0.39 -0.75 6.87
CA VAL A 33 -1.40 -1.73 6.49
C VAL A 33 -0.80 -2.84 5.63
N GLN A 34 0.03 -2.50 4.64
CA GLN A 34 0.78 -3.46 3.83
C GLN A 34 1.68 -4.38 4.67
N ILE A 35 2.40 -3.82 5.65
CA ILE A 35 3.25 -4.62 6.57
C ILE A 35 2.39 -5.58 7.40
N VAL A 36 1.30 -5.10 8.00
CA VAL A 36 0.39 -5.94 8.80
C VAL A 36 -0.17 -7.09 7.96
N TYR A 37 -0.56 -6.80 6.72
CA TYR A 37 -1.06 -7.82 5.80
C TYR A 37 0.03 -8.77 5.30
N GLY A 38 1.27 -8.31 5.17
CA GLY A 38 2.43 -9.18 4.87
C GLY A 38 2.81 -10.11 6.04
N LEU A 39 2.46 -9.75 7.28
CA LEU A 39 2.65 -10.62 8.44
C LEU A 39 1.60 -11.74 8.53
N LEU A 40 0.41 -11.59 7.93
CA LEU A 40 -0.63 -12.63 7.93
C LEU A 40 -0.16 -13.97 7.33
N PRO A 41 0.44 -14.00 6.12
CA PRO A 41 1.03 -15.21 5.57
C PRO A 41 2.05 -15.85 6.50
N MET A 42 2.91 -15.04 7.15
CA MET A 42 3.93 -15.52 8.08
C MET A 42 3.32 -16.17 9.31
N TYR A 43 2.28 -15.54 9.87
CA TYR A 43 1.54 -16.08 11.01
C TYR A 43 0.95 -17.46 10.67
N PHE A 44 0.33 -17.62 9.50
CA PHE A 44 -0.24 -18.91 9.09
C PHE A 44 0.81 -20.00 8.89
N LEU A 45 2.02 -19.64 8.44
CA LEU A 45 3.13 -20.58 8.33
C LEU A 45 3.64 -21.04 9.71
N VAL A 46 3.75 -20.12 10.67
CA VAL A 46 4.21 -20.43 12.04
C VAL A 46 3.21 -21.31 12.78
N GLU A 47 1.91 -21.05 12.63
CA GLU A 47 0.84 -21.83 13.26
C GLU A 47 0.59 -23.18 12.58
N GLY A 48 1.28 -23.49 11.48
CA GLY A 48 1.09 -24.75 10.75
C GLY A 48 -0.31 -24.88 10.11
N LEU A 49 -1.00 -23.75 9.89
CA LEU A 49 -2.35 -23.69 9.32
C LEU A 49 -2.38 -23.92 7.80
N VAL A 50 -1.21 -24.16 7.22
CA VAL A 50 -1.00 -24.38 5.80
C VAL A 50 -0.55 -25.83 5.61
N PRO A 51 -1.13 -26.59 4.67
CA PRO A 51 -0.68 -27.94 4.38
C PRO A 51 0.82 -27.93 4.06
N GLY A 52 1.56 -28.94 4.54
CA GLY A 52 3.02 -29.06 4.47
C GLY A 52 3.61 -29.20 3.06
N ASP A 53 2.91 -28.70 2.04
CA ASP A 53 3.42 -28.52 0.71
C ASP A 53 4.52 -27.43 0.72
N ARG A 54 5.70 -27.83 0.26
CA ARG A 54 6.88 -26.97 0.16
C ARG A 54 6.61 -25.79 -0.76
N LEU A 55 5.80 -25.97 -1.80
CA LEU A 55 5.47 -24.93 -2.76
C LEU A 55 4.58 -23.85 -2.14
N VAL A 56 3.56 -24.24 -1.38
CA VAL A 56 2.65 -23.31 -0.71
C VAL A 56 3.39 -22.52 0.38
N THR A 57 4.25 -23.20 1.14
CA THR A 57 5.12 -22.56 2.13
C THR A 57 6.06 -21.53 1.51
N ALA A 58 6.73 -21.88 0.41
CA ALA A 58 7.63 -20.97 -0.30
C ALA A 58 6.89 -19.76 -0.87
N THR A 59 5.66 -19.97 -1.36
CA THR A 59 4.84 -18.92 -1.96
C THR A 59 4.35 -17.93 -0.90
N LEU A 60 3.76 -18.42 0.19
CA LEU A 60 3.26 -17.56 1.28
C LEU A 60 4.38 -16.76 1.93
N SER A 61 5.55 -17.37 2.11
CA SER A 61 6.73 -16.67 2.65
C SER A 61 7.22 -15.59 1.68
N ALA A 62 7.32 -15.88 0.37
CA ALA A 62 7.68 -14.87 -0.63
C ALA A 62 6.68 -13.70 -0.64
N VAL A 63 5.37 -13.97 -0.66
CA VAL A 63 4.32 -12.94 -0.65
C VAL A 63 4.39 -12.09 0.61
N GLY A 64 4.55 -12.70 1.78
CA GLY A 64 4.65 -11.96 3.04
C GLY A 64 5.88 -11.05 3.10
N VAL A 65 7.06 -11.54 2.67
CA VAL A 65 8.28 -10.71 2.61
C VAL A 65 8.11 -9.56 1.63
N VAL A 66 7.54 -9.80 0.45
CA VAL A 66 7.32 -8.75 -0.56
C VAL A 66 6.38 -7.67 -0.02
N LEU A 67 5.26 -8.04 0.62
CA LEU A 67 4.33 -7.07 1.22
C LEU A 67 4.95 -6.25 2.34
N ILE A 68 5.73 -6.88 3.22
CA ILE A 68 6.45 -6.18 4.29
C ILE A 68 7.48 -5.21 3.69
N GLY A 69 8.29 -5.68 2.75
CA GLY A 69 9.29 -4.85 2.07
C GLY A 69 8.65 -3.69 1.32
N HIS A 70 7.52 -3.94 0.65
CA HIS A 70 6.76 -2.90 -0.04
C HIS A 70 6.27 -1.83 0.94
N GLY A 71 5.60 -2.23 2.04
CA GLY A 71 5.11 -1.27 3.03
C GLY A 71 6.19 -0.47 3.74
N ILE A 72 7.36 -1.07 3.99
CA ILE A 72 8.54 -0.31 4.46
C ILE A 72 8.95 0.74 3.42
N GLY A 73 9.00 0.35 2.15
CA GLY A 73 9.28 1.23 1.03
C GLY A 73 8.29 2.40 0.94
N THR A 74 6.99 2.12 1.05
CA THR A 74 5.91 3.12 1.02
C THR A 74 6.02 4.11 2.17
N ILE A 75 6.31 3.63 3.40
CA ILE A 75 6.55 4.50 4.57
C ILE A 75 7.77 5.40 4.33
N ALA A 76 8.88 4.84 3.86
CA ALA A 76 10.11 5.58 3.61
C ALA A 76 9.96 6.59 2.48
N ALA A 77 9.16 6.26 1.44
CA ALA A 77 8.91 7.09 0.28
C ALA A 77 7.71 8.04 0.44
N ALA A 78 7.00 8.04 1.58
CA ALA A 78 5.73 8.74 1.74
C ALA A 78 5.75 10.23 1.33
N ARG A 79 6.85 10.94 1.65
CA ARG A 79 7.04 12.34 1.21
C ARG A 79 7.16 12.48 -0.30
N LYS A 80 7.91 11.57 -0.93
CA LYS A 80 8.16 11.56 -2.36
C LYS A 80 6.89 11.17 -3.14
N LEU A 81 6.19 10.15 -2.65
CA LEU A 81 4.89 9.70 -3.15
C LEU A 81 3.87 10.84 -3.17
N PHE A 82 3.81 11.67 -2.13
CA PHE A 82 2.92 12.84 -2.13
C PHE A 82 3.34 13.92 -3.14
N SER A 83 4.64 14.18 -3.28
CA SER A 83 5.13 15.26 -4.16
C SER A 83 5.08 14.95 -5.65
N ASP A 84 4.91 13.68 -6.03
CA ASP A 84 5.00 13.23 -7.41
C ASP A 84 3.87 12.24 -7.74
N GLU A 85 2.89 12.73 -8.51
CA GLU A 85 1.74 11.94 -8.94
C GLU A 85 2.16 10.67 -9.71
N SER A 86 3.25 10.72 -10.48
CA SER A 86 3.73 9.56 -11.24
C SER A 86 4.21 8.45 -10.30
N THR A 87 4.83 8.80 -9.18
CA THR A 87 5.27 7.84 -8.16
C THR A 87 4.06 7.19 -7.47
N LEU A 88 2.99 7.96 -7.20
CA LEU A 88 1.72 7.44 -6.66
C LEU A 88 1.04 6.44 -7.61
N LEU A 89 1.03 6.72 -8.92
CA LEU A 89 0.46 5.80 -9.91
C LEU A 89 1.26 4.50 -10.04
N VAL A 90 2.59 4.57 -9.95
CA VAL A 90 3.43 3.37 -9.93
C VAL A 90 3.14 2.53 -8.68
N GLU A 91 2.93 3.16 -7.53
CA GLU A 91 2.56 2.45 -6.29
C GLU A 91 1.23 1.68 -6.46
N VAL A 92 0.19 2.34 -6.97
CA VAL A 92 -1.09 1.67 -7.25
C VAL A 92 -0.94 0.54 -8.25
N ALA A 93 -0.09 0.72 -9.27
CA ALA A 93 0.17 -0.33 -10.25
C ALA A 93 0.91 -1.53 -9.63
N LEU A 94 1.84 -1.29 -8.70
CA LEU A 94 2.52 -2.34 -7.93
C LEU A 94 1.54 -3.11 -7.04
N ASP A 95 0.67 -2.42 -6.31
CA ASP A 95 -0.38 -3.07 -5.52
C ASP A 95 -1.35 -3.87 -6.41
N GLY A 96 -1.70 -3.33 -7.58
CA GLY A 96 -2.54 -4.03 -8.57
C GLY A 96 -1.86 -5.29 -9.11
N LEU A 97 -0.54 -5.26 -9.32
CA LEU A 97 0.24 -6.42 -9.72
C LEU A 97 0.28 -7.48 -8.60
N LEU A 98 0.38 -7.08 -7.34
CA LEU A 98 0.31 -8.00 -6.19
C LEU A 98 -1.04 -8.70 -6.11
N VAL A 99 -2.15 -7.97 -6.37
CA VAL A 99 -3.48 -8.57 -6.48
C VAL A 99 -3.54 -9.58 -7.63
N LEU A 100 -2.98 -9.24 -8.79
CA LEU A 100 -2.96 -10.14 -9.95
C LEU A 100 -2.17 -11.42 -9.66
N ILE A 101 -1.00 -11.31 -9.01
CA ILE A 101 -0.20 -12.45 -8.57
C ILE A 101 -1.00 -13.32 -7.59
N ALA A 102 -1.65 -12.70 -6.59
CA ALA A 102 -2.47 -13.41 -5.62
C ALA A 102 -3.64 -14.16 -6.29
N LEU A 103 -4.28 -13.56 -7.30
CA LEU A 103 -5.32 -14.19 -8.12
C LEU A 103 -4.77 -15.35 -8.97
N VAL A 104 -3.60 -15.20 -9.60
CA VAL A 104 -2.99 -16.29 -10.38
C VAL A 104 -2.67 -17.48 -9.49
N LEU A 105 -2.12 -17.23 -8.30
CA LEU A 105 -1.84 -18.27 -7.29
C LEU A 105 -3.13 -18.96 -6.80
N LEU A 106 -4.23 -18.22 -6.66
CA LEU A 106 -5.54 -18.78 -6.34
C LEU A 106 -6.01 -19.77 -7.41
N LEU A 107 -5.87 -19.38 -8.68
CA LEU A 107 -6.33 -20.17 -9.81
C LEU A 107 -5.45 -21.41 -10.03
N SER A 108 -4.15 -21.33 -9.74
CA SER A 108 -3.25 -22.49 -9.84
C SER A 108 -3.46 -23.52 -8.74
N GLU A 109 -3.86 -23.08 -7.54
CA GLU A 109 -4.03 -23.93 -6.34
C GLU A 109 -5.51 -24.18 -5.99
N TRP A 110 -6.44 -24.04 -6.95
CA TRP A 110 -7.90 -24.11 -6.70
C TRP A 110 -8.35 -25.38 -5.96
N ARG A 111 -7.63 -26.49 -6.11
CA ARG A 111 -7.93 -27.77 -5.43
C ARG A 111 -7.47 -27.81 -3.96
N HIS A 112 -6.62 -26.88 -3.53
CA HIS A 112 -6.04 -26.77 -2.19
C HIS A 112 -6.36 -25.44 -1.52
N LEU A 113 -7.46 -24.80 -1.95
CA LEU A 113 -7.96 -23.53 -1.43
C LEU A 113 -8.17 -23.59 0.09
N THR A 114 -7.15 -23.18 0.84
CA THR A 114 -7.22 -23.06 2.29
C THR A 114 -7.75 -21.69 2.68
N THR A 115 -8.33 -21.59 3.88
CA THR A 115 -8.75 -20.32 4.48
C THR A 115 -7.62 -19.29 4.50
N ALA A 116 -6.36 -19.74 4.65
CA ALA A 116 -5.18 -18.90 4.60
C ALA A 116 -5.00 -18.23 3.22
N THR A 117 -5.09 -18.98 2.12
CA THR A 117 -4.98 -18.43 0.75
C THR A 117 -6.05 -17.38 0.48
N GLY A 118 -7.29 -17.64 0.90
CA GLY A 118 -8.40 -16.68 0.77
C GLY A 118 -8.17 -15.37 1.52
N LEU A 119 -7.61 -15.44 2.74
CA LEU A 119 -7.28 -14.26 3.54
C LEU A 119 -6.14 -13.44 2.95
N VAL A 120 -5.14 -14.08 2.33
CA VAL A 120 -4.05 -13.36 1.63
C VAL A 120 -4.58 -12.57 0.43
N ILE A 121 -5.57 -13.11 -0.28
CA ILE A 121 -6.18 -12.41 -1.42
C ILE A 121 -7.03 -11.24 -0.93
N LEU A 122 -7.82 -11.45 0.13
CA LEU A 122 -8.59 -10.37 0.74
C LEU A 122 -7.66 -9.24 1.22
N ALA A 123 -6.52 -9.60 1.83
CA ALA A 123 -5.49 -8.67 2.24
C ALA A 123 -4.93 -7.86 1.06
N ALA A 124 -4.54 -8.51 -0.03
CA ALA A 124 -4.05 -7.84 -1.24
C ALA A 124 -5.11 -6.89 -1.83
N LEU A 125 -6.37 -7.31 -1.86
CA LEU A 125 -7.48 -6.48 -2.35
C LEU A 125 -7.72 -5.24 -1.47
N VAL A 126 -7.64 -5.37 -0.15
CA VAL A 126 -7.79 -4.24 0.77
C VAL A 126 -6.67 -3.23 0.57
N VAL A 127 -5.43 -3.70 0.45
CA VAL A 127 -4.28 -2.84 0.14
C VAL A 127 -4.49 -2.09 -1.17
N PHE A 128 -4.81 -2.81 -2.26
CA PHE A 128 -5.05 -2.19 -3.55
C PHE A 128 -6.18 -1.16 -3.53
N ALA A 129 -7.31 -1.48 -2.88
CA ALA A 129 -8.43 -0.56 -2.73
C ALA A 129 -8.03 0.70 -1.95
N ALA A 130 -7.24 0.55 -0.88
CA ALA A 130 -6.73 1.68 -0.09
C ALA A 130 -5.80 2.57 -0.93
N SER A 131 -4.88 1.99 -1.70
CA SER A 131 -3.97 2.73 -2.58
C SER A 131 -4.69 3.46 -3.70
N ALA A 132 -5.66 2.81 -4.34
CA ALA A 132 -6.49 3.41 -5.36
C ALA A 132 -7.34 4.56 -4.81
N LEU A 133 -7.89 4.40 -3.60
CA LEU A 133 -8.63 5.44 -2.91
C LEU A 133 -7.74 6.64 -2.56
N ILE A 134 -6.56 6.40 -2.02
CA ILE A 134 -5.59 7.49 -1.69
C ILE A 134 -5.25 8.26 -2.96
N THR A 135 -4.99 7.58 -4.06
CA THR A 135 -4.69 8.21 -5.36
C THR A 135 -5.87 8.97 -5.94
N ALA A 136 -7.09 8.44 -5.82
CA ALA A 136 -8.30 9.14 -6.23
C ALA A 136 -8.53 10.40 -5.39
N LEU A 137 -8.30 10.32 -4.08
CA LEU A 137 -8.42 11.47 -3.18
C LEU A 137 -7.37 12.51 -3.53
N THR A 138 -6.08 12.16 -3.66
CA THR A 138 -5.02 13.14 -3.99
C THR A 138 -5.27 13.88 -5.30
N ARG A 139 -5.87 13.22 -6.31
CA ARG A 139 -6.27 13.86 -7.57
C ARG A 139 -7.42 14.87 -7.47
N VAL A 140 -8.30 14.73 -6.48
CA VAL A 140 -9.40 15.70 -6.26
C VAL A 140 -8.89 16.99 -5.59
N TRP A 141 -7.70 16.97 -4.98
CA TRP A 141 -7.11 18.11 -4.28
C TRP A 141 -6.12 18.94 -5.13
N VAL A 142 -5.85 18.55 -6.37
CA VAL A 142 -5.00 19.27 -7.35
C VAL A 142 -5.90 19.94 -8.39
#